data_AF-A0A9E3DHR7-F1
#
_entry.id   AF-A0A9E3DHR7-F1
#
_cell.length_a   1.000
_cell.length_b   1.000
_cell.length_c   1.000
_cell.angle_alpha   90.00
_cell.angle_beta   90.00
_cell.angle_gamma   90.00
#
_symmetry.space_group_name_H-M   'P 1'
#
loop_
_entity.id
_entity.type
_entity.pdbx_description
1 polymer ?
#
loop_
_entity_poly.entity_id
_entity_poly.type
_entity_poly.pdbx_seq_one_letter_code
_entity_poly.pdbx_strand_id
1 'polypeptide(L)'
;MNGSKRPLSVTVIALVYIAVGAIGFAYHWNEALAARWDGVGIEAIRLLAIVCGVFLLRGHNWARWVAVAWMAFHVVVGALHGVGQFAVHALFCAVIAWCVFSPASARFFRPRVTA
;
A
#
# COMPACT_ATOMS: atom_id res chain seq x y z
N MET A 1 25.54 -6.76 -16.53
CA MET A 1 24.76 -7.68 -15.68
C MET A 1 24.53 -7.04 -14.30
N ASN A 2 23.46 -6.26 -14.10
CA ASN A 2 23.06 -5.83 -12.75
C ASN A 2 21.69 -6.44 -12.49
N GLY A 3 21.70 -7.55 -11.75
CA GLY A 3 20.53 -8.33 -11.38
C GLY A 3 19.45 -7.49 -10.72
N SER A 4 18.24 -8.03 -10.69
CA SER A 4 17.00 -7.51 -10.11
C SER A 4 17.12 -7.22 -8.60
N LYS A 5 18.00 -6.29 -8.22
CA LYS A 5 18.10 -5.76 -6.87
C LYS A 5 16.82 -5.00 -6.58
N ARG A 6 16.22 -5.33 -5.44
CA ARG A 6 14.96 -4.73 -5.02
C ARG A 6 15.19 -3.22 -4.81
N PRO A 7 14.40 -2.34 -5.46
CA PRO A 7 14.55 -0.90 -5.27
C PRO A 7 14.35 -0.52 -3.80
N LEU A 8 15.19 0.39 -3.30
CA LEU A 8 15.08 0.85 -1.91
C LEU A 8 13.74 1.55 -1.67
N SER A 9 13.25 2.31 -2.66
CA SER A 9 11.91 2.93 -2.62
C SER A 9 10.78 1.92 -2.42
N VAL A 10 10.80 0.78 -3.14
CA VAL A 10 9.80 -0.29 -2.97
C VAL A 10 9.88 -0.90 -1.58
N THR A 11 11.09 -1.05 -1.02
CA THR A 11 11.27 -1.55 0.34
C THR A 11 10.68 -0.58 1.37
N VAL A 12 10.99 0.70 1.26
CA VAL A 12 10.47 1.73 2.17
C VAL A 12 8.93 1.78 2.11
N ILE A 13 8.35 1.83 0.91
CA ILE A 13 6.89 1.86 0.73
C ILE A 13 6.23 0.62 1.34
N ALA A 14 6.78 -0.56 1.06
CA ALA A 14 6.22 -1.79 1.60
C ALA A 14 6.28 -1.86 3.13
N LEU A 15 7.37 -1.40 3.74
CA LEU A 15 7.50 -1.31 5.19
C LEU A 15 6.50 -0.31 5.78
N VAL A 16 6.28 0.84 5.13
CA VAL A 16 5.26 1.81 5.55
C VAL A 16 3.86 1.19 5.50
N TYR A 17 3.51 0.48 4.44
CA TYR A 17 2.21 -0.22 4.33
C TYR A 17 2.01 -1.26 5.44
N ILE A 18 3.04 -2.06 5.71
CA ILE A 18 2.99 -3.06 6.79
C ILE A 18 2.86 -2.38 8.15
N ALA A 19 3.66 -1.34 8.42
CA ALA A 19 3.63 -0.64 9.70
C ALA A 19 2.28 0.04 9.93
N VAL A 20 1.77 0.81 8.95
CA VAL A 20 0.48 1.50 9.06
C VAL A 20 -0.67 0.50 9.22
N GLY A 21 -0.67 -0.58 8.44
CA GLY A 21 -1.67 -1.64 8.56
C GLY A 21 -1.64 -2.34 9.92
N ALA A 22 -0.45 -2.72 10.39
CA ALA A 22 -0.28 -3.41 11.67
C ALA A 22 -0.61 -2.52 12.87
N ILE A 23 -0.16 -1.26 12.85
CA ILE A 23 -0.45 -0.28 13.89
C ILE A 23 -1.95 0.01 13.93
N GLY A 24 -2.57 0.29 12.79
CA GLY A 24 -4.02 0.52 12.71
C GLY A 24 -4.79 -0.65 13.32
N PHE A 25 -4.50 -1.86 12.84
CA PHE A 25 -5.13 -3.09 13.29
C PHE A 25 -4.97 -3.30 14.80
N ALA A 26 -3.76 -3.17 15.34
CA ALA A 26 -3.51 -3.36 16.76
C ALA A 26 -4.28 -2.35 17.64
N TYR A 27 -4.37 -1.08 17.22
CA TYR A 27 -5.03 -0.05 18.01
C TYR A 27 -6.55 -0.16 18.05
N HIS A 28 -7.20 -0.64 16.99
CA HIS A 28 -8.68 -0.65 16.93
C HIS A 28 -9.29 -2.05 16.87
N TRP A 29 -8.51 -3.10 17.11
CA TRP A 29 -8.99 -4.47 17.18
C TRP A 29 -10.20 -4.62 18.13
N ASN A 30 -10.17 -3.93 19.27
CA ASN A 30 -11.27 -3.96 20.25
C ASN A 30 -12.54 -3.25 19.75
N GLU A 31 -12.39 -2.15 19.01
CA GLU A 31 -13.50 -1.37 18.45
C GLU A 31 -14.15 -2.11 17.28
N ALA A 32 -13.35 -2.82 16.48
CA ALA A 32 -13.82 -3.62 15.37
C ALA A 32 -14.73 -4.77 15.81
N LEU A 33 -14.43 -5.45 16.93
CA LEU A 33 -15.29 -6.47 17.52
C LEU A 33 -16.65 -5.91 17.98
N ALA A 34 -16.70 -4.64 18.39
CA ALA A 34 -17.91 -4.00 18.87
C ALA A 34 -18.81 -3.47 17.74
N ALA A 35 -18.24 -3.05 16.60
CA ALA A 35 -18.94 -2.35 15.52
C ALA A 35 -19.54 -3.23 14.41
N ARG A 36 -19.48 -4.56 14.56
CA ARG A 36 -20.14 -5.65 13.77
C ARG A 36 -19.93 -5.65 12.25
N TRP A 37 -20.34 -4.60 11.53
CA TRP A 37 -20.26 -4.53 10.06
C TRP A 37 -19.28 -3.45 9.58
N ASP A 38 -19.34 -2.25 10.14
CA ASP A 38 -18.42 -1.16 9.76
C ASP A 38 -16.99 -1.42 10.25
N GLY A 39 -16.87 -2.00 11.45
CA GLY A 39 -15.58 -2.39 12.03
C GLY A 39 -14.84 -3.44 11.20
N VAL A 40 -15.56 -4.41 10.63
CA VAL A 40 -14.97 -5.49 9.81
C VAL A 40 -14.42 -4.92 8.50
N GLY A 41 -15.12 -3.98 7.87
CA GLY A 41 -14.65 -3.31 6.66
C GLY A 41 -13.36 -2.51 6.89
N ILE A 42 -13.30 -1.77 8.00
CA ILE A 42 -12.11 -0.99 8.37
C ILE A 42 -10.91 -1.92 8.60
N GLU A 43 -11.10 -3.02 9.34
CA GLU A 43 -10.01 -3.98 9.58
C GLU A 43 -9.59 -4.73 8.31
N ALA A 44 -10.52 -5.04 7.41
CA ALA A 44 -10.20 -5.63 6.12
C ALA A 44 -9.29 -4.72 5.28
N ILE A 45 -9.55 -3.40 5.27
CA ILE A 45 -8.71 -2.41 4.58
C ILE A 45 -7.31 -2.31 5.20
N ARG A 46 -7.20 -2.48 6.53
CA ARG A 46 -5.91 -2.49 7.24
C ARG A 46 -5.10 -3.76 6.94
N LEU A 47 -5.76 -4.92 6.96
CA LEU A 47 -5.15 -6.18 6.55
C LEU A 47 -4.71 -6.14 5.08
N LEU A 48 -5.50 -5.51 4.20
CA LEU A 48 -5.14 -5.31 2.80
C LEU A 48 -3.84 -4.51 2.65
N ALA A 49 -3.59 -3.52 3.51
CA ALA A 49 -2.32 -2.78 3.52
C ALA A 49 -1.13 -3.71 3.85
N ILE A 50 -1.28 -4.56 4.87
CA ILE A 50 -0.23 -5.53 5.27
C ILE A 50 0.04 -6.52 4.13
N VAL A 51 -1.01 -7.13 3.58
CA VAL A 51 -0.92 -8.08 2.46
C VAL A 51 -0.22 -7.40 1.28
N CYS A 52 -0.65 -6.19 0.91
CA CYS A 52 -0.05 -5.42 -0.16
C CYS A 52 1.46 -5.19 0.06
N GLY A 53 1.85 -4.73 1.26
CA GLY A 53 3.26 -4.51 1.59
C GLY A 53 4.09 -5.78 1.48
N VAL A 54 3.59 -6.91 1.98
CA VAL A 54 4.28 -8.21 1.87
C VAL A 54 4.46 -8.63 0.40
N PHE A 55 3.43 -8.47 -0.45
CA PHE A 55 3.52 -8.84 -1.86
C PHE A 55 4.34 -7.85 -2.71
N LEU A 56 4.43 -6.58 -2.30
CA LEU A 56 5.39 -5.62 -2.85
C LEU A 56 6.84 -6.07 -2.58
N LEU A 57 7.15 -6.55 -1.36
CA LEU A 57 8.47 -7.09 -1.03
C LEU A 57 8.82 -8.34 -1.85
N ARG A 58 7.81 -9.13 -2.23
CA ARG A 58 7.92 -10.34 -3.07
C ARG A 58 7.92 -10.04 -4.57
N GLY A 59 7.84 -8.78 -4.99
CA GLY A 59 7.92 -8.41 -6.40
C GLY A 59 6.73 -8.87 -7.25
N HIS A 60 5.56 -9.08 -6.65
CA HIS A 60 4.36 -9.45 -7.41
C HIS A 60 3.78 -8.21 -8.11
N ASN A 61 3.60 -8.27 -9.43
CA ASN A 61 3.18 -7.11 -10.22
C ASN A 61 1.79 -6.57 -9.82
N TRP A 62 0.86 -7.43 -9.41
CA TRP A 62 -0.48 -7.02 -8.95
C TRP A 62 -0.44 -6.15 -7.69
N ALA A 63 0.59 -6.32 -6.84
CA ALA A 63 0.71 -5.57 -5.60
C ALA A 63 0.91 -4.07 -5.83
N ARG A 64 1.46 -3.68 -6.99
CA ARG A 64 1.61 -2.27 -7.38
C ARG A 64 0.25 -1.59 -7.53
N TRP A 65 -0.67 -2.26 -8.20
CA TRP A 65 -2.02 -1.77 -8.43
C TRP A 65 -2.80 -1.71 -7.12
N VAL A 66 -2.69 -2.73 -6.28
CA VAL A 66 -3.33 -2.73 -4.96
C VAL A 66 -2.79 -1.61 -4.08
N ALA A 67 -1.48 -1.35 -4.08
CA ALA A 67 -0.91 -0.23 -3.32
C ALA A 67 -1.53 1.11 -3.73
N VAL A 68 -1.59 1.37 -5.03
CA VAL A 68 -2.13 2.62 -5.56
C VAL A 68 -3.65 2.71 -5.35
N ALA A 69 -4.39 1.64 -5.54
CA ALA A 69 -5.83 1.60 -5.27
C ALA A 69 -6.14 1.88 -3.79
N TRP A 70 -5.35 1.31 -2.88
CA TRP A 70 -5.48 1.54 -1.45
C TRP A 70 -5.22 3.01 -1.07
N MET A 71 -4.17 3.63 -1.62
CA MET A 71 -3.91 5.05 -1.36
C MET A 71 -4.95 5.95 -2.02
N ALA A 72 -5.42 5.61 -3.23
CA ALA A 72 -6.49 6.34 -3.89
C ALA A 72 -7.81 6.31 -3.09
N PHE A 73 -8.13 5.17 -2.47
CA PHE A 73 -9.25 5.09 -1.52
C PHE A 73 -9.10 6.12 -0.38
N HIS A 74 -7.90 6.23 0.22
CA HIS A 74 -7.63 7.24 1.23
C HIS A 74 -7.71 8.68 0.72
N VAL A 75 -7.36 8.94 -0.54
CA VAL A 75 -7.55 10.26 -1.17
C VAL A 75 -9.04 10.60 -1.24
N VAL A 76 -9.88 9.66 -1.68
CA VAL A 76 -11.34 9.85 -1.75
C VAL A 76 -11.93 10.10 -0.36
N VAL A 77 -11.53 9.30 0.64
CA VAL A 77 -11.95 9.52 2.03
C VAL A 77 -11.48 10.89 2.53
N GLY A 78 -10.24 11.27 2.25
CA GLY A 78 -9.69 12.58 2.61
C GLY A 78 -10.46 13.75 1.98
N ALA A 79 -10.90 13.61 0.72
CA ALA A 79 -11.73 14.62 0.05
C ALA A 79 -13.07 14.87 0.77
N LEU A 80 -13.62 13.84 1.42
CA LEU A 80 -14.87 13.92 2.19
C LEU A 80 -14.66 14.52 3.60
N HIS A 81 -13.44 14.47 4.15
CA HIS A 81 -13.13 14.86 5.52
C HIS A 81 -12.32 16.16 5.66
N GLY A 82 -11.74 16.67 4.57
CA GLY A 82 -11.14 18.01 4.54
C GLY A 82 -9.96 18.16 3.57
N VAL A 83 -9.75 19.41 3.11
CA VAL A 83 -8.73 19.74 2.10
C VAL A 83 -7.31 19.37 2.54
N GLY A 84 -6.97 19.56 3.81
CA GLY A 84 -5.64 19.20 4.33
C GLY A 84 -5.37 17.70 4.27
N GLN A 85 -6.35 16.88 4.68
CA GLN A 85 -6.24 15.43 4.60
C GLN A 85 -6.16 14.97 3.15
N PHE A 86 -7.03 15.49 2.29
CA PHE A 86 -6.98 15.23 0.85
C PHE A 86 -5.60 15.53 0.25
N ALA A 87 -5.04 16.70 0.51
CA ALA A 87 -3.76 17.12 -0.07
C ALA A 87 -2.60 16.20 0.33
N VAL A 88 -2.53 15.82 1.61
CA VAL A 88 -1.48 14.91 2.11
C VAL A 88 -1.61 13.52 1.47
N HIS A 89 -2.82 12.95 1.43
CA HIS A 89 -3.03 11.64 0.81
C HIS A 89 -2.79 11.68 -0.71
N ALA A 90 -3.16 12.77 -1.38
CA ALA A 90 -2.94 12.93 -2.82
C ALA A 90 -1.44 12.99 -3.13
N LEU A 91 -0.66 13.71 -2.32
CA LEU A 91 0.79 13.75 -2.43
C LEU A 91 1.41 12.36 -2.23
N PHE A 92 1.01 11.64 -1.18
CA PHE A 92 1.48 10.27 -0.96
C PHE A 92 1.10 9.34 -2.12
N CYS A 93 -0.11 9.46 -2.65
CA CYS A 93 -0.58 8.69 -3.80
C CYS A 93 0.33 8.91 -5.01
N ALA A 94 0.64 10.17 -5.33
CA ALA A 94 1.53 10.51 -6.44
C ALA A 94 2.94 9.95 -6.24
N VAL A 95 3.51 10.08 -5.04
CA VAL A 95 4.86 9.57 -4.71
C VAL A 95 4.90 8.04 -4.80
N ILE A 96 3.91 7.35 -4.23
CA ILE A 96 3.83 5.89 -4.27
C ILE A 96 3.69 5.42 -5.72
N ALA A 97 2.76 6.00 -6.49
CA ALA A 97 2.57 5.66 -7.89
C ALA A 97 3.87 5.85 -8.68
N TRP A 98 4.55 6.98 -8.52
CA TRP A 98 5.84 7.24 -9.16
C TRP A 98 6.89 6.19 -8.80
N CYS A 99 7.05 5.88 -7.52
CA CYS A 99 8.04 4.91 -7.06
C CYS A 99 7.75 3.49 -7.58
N VAL A 100 6.51 3.00 -7.49
CA VAL A 100 6.15 1.64 -7.90
C VAL A 100 6.06 1.50 -9.42
N PHE A 101 5.79 2.59 -10.15
CA PHE A 101 5.76 2.62 -11.62
C PHE A 101 7.07 3.08 -12.29
N SER A 102 8.06 3.51 -11.52
CA SER A 102 9.37 3.88 -12.06
C SER A 102 10.03 2.74 -12.85
N PRO A 103 10.87 3.04 -13.86
CA PRO A 103 11.55 2.03 -14.68
C PRO A 103 12.41 1.05 -13.86
N ALA A 104 13.02 1.52 -12.77
CA ALA A 104 13.79 0.69 -11.85
C ALA A 104 12.90 -0.36 -11.16
N SER A 105 11.72 0.04 -10.71
CA SER A 105 10.71 -0.85 -10.11
C SER A 105 10.09 -1.80 -11.13
N ALA A 106 9.79 -1.33 -12.34
CA ALA A 106 9.21 -2.17 -13.40
C ALA A 106 10.09 -3.40 -13.71
N ARG A 107 11.42 -3.27 -13.62
CA ARG A 107 12.36 -4.40 -13.78
C ARG A 107 12.29 -5.40 -12.63
N PHE A 108 12.01 -4.96 -11.41
CA PHE A 108 11.86 -5.84 -10.25
C PHE A 108 10.55 -6.64 -10.29
N PHE A 109 9.46 -6.05 -10.80
CA PHE A 109 8.14 -6.69 -10.89
C PHE A 109 7.92 -7.51 -12.17
N ARG A 110 8.89 -7.56 -13.09
CA ARG A 110 8.78 -8.35 -14.32
C ARG A 110 8.89 -9.86 -14.00
N PRO A 111 8.01 -10.71 -14.55
CA PRO A 111 8.19 -12.16 -14.51
C PRO A 111 9.56 -12.52 -15.09
N ARG A 112 10.30 -13.39 -14.40
CA ARG A 112 11.50 -13.98 -15.00
C ARG A 112 11.02 -14.96 -16.07
N VAL A 113 11.24 -14.64 -17.34
CA VAL A 113 11.13 -15.62 -18.41
C VAL A 113 12.26 -16.62 -18.20
N THR A 114 11.94 -17.78 -17.63
CA THR A 114 12.82 -18.95 -17.68
C THR A 114 12.69 -19.51 -19.09
N ALA A 115 13.74 -19.32 -19.90
CA ALA A 115 13.92 -20.01 -21.17
C ALA A 115 14.39 -21.46 -20.93
#